data_AF-A0A4Z0QWV6-F1
#
_entry.id   AF-A0A4Z0QWV6-F1
#
_cell.length_a   1.000
_cell.length_b   1.000
_cell.length_c   1.000
_cell.angle_alpha   90.00
_cell.angle_beta   90.00
_cell.angle_gamma   90.00
#
_symmetry.space_group_name_H-M   'P 1'
#
loop_
_entity.id
_entity.type
_entity.pdbx_description
1 polymer ?
#
loop_
_entity_poly.entity_id
_entity_poly.type
_entity_poly.pdbx_seq_one_letter_code
_entity_poly.pdbx_strand_id
1 'polypeptide(L)'
;MKFELEEFHRNVSDEDLIEDLRRVAMKLGKSSVTIDEYNERGKFHNTTFTRRFGSWFTCLGKAGLERTRNLNIPTEDLFQNLEGMWKKLSRQPRYNDMVSSVSMYSAGTYERRFGSWRGALESFIKVVDNSTLQTNDLNDDISNVKSSKEEKQGKRTINWRLRFLVMRRDNFKCKICGASPATNPEVLLHIDHIQPWSKGGKTVIENLQTLCSICNIGKSDL
;
A
#
# COMPACT_ATOMS: atom_id res chain seq x y z
N MET A 1 -43.79 29.36 0.67
CA MET A 1 -43.25 28.09 0.12
C MET A 1 -43.87 27.89 -1.25
N LYS A 2 -43.06 27.92 -2.33
CA LYS A 2 -43.56 27.62 -3.67
C LYS A 2 -43.42 26.12 -3.89
N PHE A 3 -44.52 25.48 -4.29
CA PHE A 3 -44.53 24.07 -4.65
C PHE A 3 -44.53 23.99 -6.16
N GLU A 4 -43.36 23.70 -6.74
CA GLU A 4 -43.17 23.56 -8.17
C GLU A 4 -42.86 22.08 -8.45
N LEU A 5 -43.48 21.53 -9.50
CA LEU A 5 -43.24 20.16 -9.95
C LEU A 5 -41.90 20.12 -10.69
N GLU A 6 -41.02 19.20 -10.27
CA GLU A 6 -39.80 18.92 -11.02
C GLU A 6 -40.14 18.36 -12.41
N GLU A 7 -39.38 18.75 -13.43
CA GLU A 7 -39.55 18.23 -14.78
C GLU A 7 -39.30 16.72 -14.82
N PHE A 8 -40.30 15.96 -15.24
CA PHE A 8 -40.19 14.51 -15.34
C PHE A 8 -39.54 14.10 -16.66
N HIS A 9 -38.24 13.83 -16.64
CA HIS A 9 -37.45 13.50 -17.83
C HIS A 9 -37.60 12.02 -18.27
N ARG A 10 -38.76 11.66 -18.83
CA ARG A 10 -38.97 10.33 -19.44
C ARG A 10 -38.49 10.33 -20.90
N ASN A 11 -37.87 9.22 -21.35
CA ASN A 11 -37.39 9.01 -22.72
C ASN A 11 -36.38 10.06 -23.25
N VAL A 12 -35.56 10.63 -22.36
CA VAL A 12 -34.42 11.49 -22.74
C VAL A 12 -33.57 10.82 -23.82
N SER A 13 -33.08 11.56 -24.81
CA SER A 13 -32.23 10.98 -25.86
C SER A 13 -30.80 10.72 -25.37
N ASP A 14 -30.03 9.94 -26.13
CA ASP A 14 -28.59 9.76 -25.84
C ASP A 14 -27.83 11.09 -25.96
N GLU A 15 -28.20 11.93 -26.93
CA GLU A 15 -27.54 13.21 -27.16
C GLU A 15 -27.81 14.18 -26.00
N ASP A 16 -29.05 14.28 -25.52
CA ASP A 16 -29.41 15.17 -24.40
C ASP A 16 -28.62 14.85 -23.12
N LEU A 17 -28.39 13.56 -22.86
CA LEU A 17 -27.57 13.12 -21.72
C LEU A 17 -26.12 13.61 -21.88
N ILE A 18 -25.55 13.42 -23.07
CA ILE A 18 -24.16 13.80 -23.35
C ILE A 18 -23.99 15.33 -23.37
N GLU A 19 -24.94 16.08 -23.93
CA GLU A 19 -24.96 17.53 -23.90
C GLU A 19 -25.06 18.09 -22.48
N ASP A 20 -25.90 17.50 -21.63
CA ASP A 20 -25.98 17.92 -20.22
C ASP A 20 -24.67 17.66 -19.48
N LEU A 21 -24.01 16.53 -19.75
CA LEU A 21 -22.68 16.24 -19.20
C LEU A 21 -21.62 17.26 -19.66
N ARG A 22 -21.62 17.64 -20.95
CA ARG A 22 -20.76 18.71 -21.48
C ARG A 22 -21.07 20.06 -20.82
N ARG A 23 -22.35 20.39 -20.64
CA ARG A 23 -22.82 21.61 -19.95
C ARG A 23 -22.28 21.68 -18.52
N VAL A 24 -22.34 20.58 -17.77
CA VAL A 24 -21.79 20.53 -16.41
C VAL A 24 -20.28 20.73 -16.41
N ALA A 25 -19.56 20.10 -17.34
CA ALA A 25 -18.11 20.28 -17.48
C ALA A 25 -17.72 21.73 -17.77
N MET A 26 -18.42 22.38 -18.71
CA MET A 26 -18.24 23.80 -19.03
C MET A 26 -18.53 24.70 -17.83
N LYS A 27 -19.60 24.42 -17.07
CA LYS A 27 -19.96 25.19 -15.87
C LYS A 27 -18.90 25.07 -14.76
N LEU A 28 -18.23 23.93 -14.67
CA LEU A 28 -17.13 23.71 -13.73
C LEU A 28 -15.78 24.22 -14.24
N GLY A 29 -15.66 24.53 -15.54
CA GLY A 29 -14.39 24.89 -16.18
C GLY A 29 -13.37 23.75 -16.16
N LYS A 30 -13.82 22.48 -16.20
CA LYS A 30 -12.95 21.30 -16.09
C LYS A 30 -12.98 20.46 -17.37
N SER A 31 -11.85 19.83 -17.70
CA SER A 31 -11.73 18.83 -18.78
C SER A 31 -12.35 17.47 -18.42
N SER A 32 -12.72 17.24 -17.16
CA SER A 32 -13.34 16.02 -16.65
C SER A 32 -14.35 16.36 -15.54
N VAL A 33 -15.37 15.51 -15.37
CA VAL A 33 -16.39 15.62 -14.33
C VAL A 33 -16.49 14.32 -13.54
N THR A 34 -16.43 14.39 -12.20
CA THR A 34 -16.69 13.25 -11.31
C THR A 34 -18.19 12.91 -11.26
N ILE A 35 -18.53 11.71 -10.79
CA ILE A 35 -19.93 11.31 -10.60
C ILE A 35 -20.65 12.25 -9.63
N ASP A 36 -20.01 12.61 -8.52
CA ASP A 36 -20.62 13.46 -7.48
C ASP A 36 -20.82 14.88 -7.98
N GLU A 37 -19.82 15.45 -8.68
CA GLU A 37 -19.94 16.79 -9.27
C GLU A 37 -21.07 16.87 -10.30
N TYR A 38 -21.26 15.79 -11.07
CA TYR A 38 -22.37 15.70 -12.01
C TYR A 38 -23.70 15.54 -11.28
N ASN A 39 -23.83 14.63 -10.31
CA ASN A 39 -25.07 14.45 -9.55
C ASN A 39 -25.55 15.73 -8.85
N GLU A 40 -24.63 16.61 -8.43
CA GLU A 40 -24.98 17.90 -7.80
C GLU A 40 -25.49 18.98 -8.79
N ARG A 41 -25.15 18.88 -10.08
CA ARG A 41 -25.33 19.99 -11.06
C ARG A 41 -26.00 19.59 -12.37
N GLY A 42 -26.07 18.29 -12.63
CA GLY A 42 -26.68 17.66 -13.78
C GLY A 42 -28.18 17.71 -13.69
N LYS A 43 -28.84 17.69 -14.85
CA LYS A 43 -30.29 17.57 -14.93
C LYS A 43 -30.76 16.13 -14.71
N PHE A 44 -29.86 15.17 -14.89
CA PHE A 44 -30.15 13.74 -14.76
C PHE A 44 -29.26 13.12 -13.68
N HIS A 45 -29.57 11.87 -13.32
CA HIS A 45 -28.77 11.11 -12.37
C HIS A 45 -27.75 10.21 -13.09
N ASN A 46 -26.56 10.00 -12.49
CA ASN A 46 -25.51 9.16 -13.09
C ASN A 46 -25.95 7.72 -13.41
N THR A 47 -26.97 7.20 -12.70
CA THR A 47 -27.48 5.84 -12.94
C THR A 47 -28.12 5.72 -14.33
N THR A 48 -28.68 6.81 -14.86
CA THR A 48 -29.20 6.86 -16.24
C THR A 48 -28.07 6.68 -17.24
N PHE A 49 -26.94 7.38 -17.03
CA PHE A 49 -25.75 7.27 -17.85
C PHE A 49 -25.14 5.88 -17.83
N THR A 50 -24.92 5.33 -16.63
CA THR A 50 -24.29 4.01 -16.48
C THR A 50 -25.18 2.89 -17.02
N ARG A 51 -26.51 2.95 -16.85
CA ARG A 51 -27.43 1.97 -17.47
C ARG A 51 -27.40 2.01 -19.00
N ARG A 52 -27.27 3.20 -19.58
CA ARG A 52 -27.37 3.40 -21.03
C ARG A 52 -26.05 3.22 -21.77
N PHE A 53 -24.96 3.65 -21.15
CA PHE A 53 -23.62 3.66 -21.74
C PHE A 53 -22.62 2.71 -21.05
N GLY A 54 -23.06 1.99 -20.02
CA GLY A 54 -22.27 1.01 -19.27
C GLY A 54 -21.44 1.63 -18.15
N SER A 55 -20.47 2.49 -18.47
CA SER A 55 -19.55 3.05 -17.47
C SER A 55 -19.44 4.57 -17.55
N TRP A 56 -19.17 5.22 -16.42
CA TRP A 56 -18.96 6.68 -16.36
C TRP A 56 -17.84 7.14 -17.29
N PHE A 57 -16.75 6.36 -17.40
CA PHE A 57 -15.65 6.68 -18.32
C PHE A 57 -16.07 6.63 -19.79
N THR A 58 -17.01 5.75 -20.15
CA THR A 58 -17.58 5.72 -21.50
C THR A 58 -18.41 6.97 -21.76
N CYS A 59 -19.15 7.44 -20.76
CA CYS A 59 -19.94 8.67 -20.83
C CYS A 59 -19.05 9.90 -21.04
N LEU A 60 -17.97 10.02 -20.24
CA LEU A 60 -16.97 11.08 -20.40
C LEU A 60 -16.35 11.04 -21.80
N GLY A 61 -15.96 9.85 -22.28
CA GLY A 61 -15.41 9.69 -23.63
C GLY A 61 -16.39 10.13 -24.74
N LYS A 62 -17.67 9.75 -24.65
CA LYS A 62 -18.72 10.21 -25.58
C LYS A 62 -18.94 11.73 -25.51
N ALA A 63 -18.76 12.33 -24.34
CA ALA A 63 -18.83 13.78 -24.15
C ALA A 63 -17.56 14.51 -24.62
N GLY A 64 -16.49 13.80 -25.02
CA GLY A 64 -15.21 14.40 -25.36
C GLY A 64 -14.42 14.89 -24.14
N LEU A 65 -14.75 14.37 -22.95
CA LEU A 65 -14.12 14.71 -21.68
C LEU A 65 -13.04 13.70 -21.30
N GLU A 66 -12.03 14.18 -20.58
CA GLU A 66 -10.96 13.34 -20.04
C GLU A 66 -11.48 12.42 -18.94
N ARG A 67 -10.77 11.31 -18.71
CA ARG A 67 -11.11 10.41 -17.60
C ARG A 67 -10.72 11.06 -16.28
N THR A 68 -11.67 11.09 -15.35
CA THR A 68 -11.46 11.63 -13.99
C THR A 68 -10.31 10.98 -13.23
N ARG A 69 -10.02 9.71 -13.52
CA ARG A 69 -8.87 8.98 -12.99
C ARG A 69 -8.21 8.23 -14.12
N ASN A 70 -6.93 8.51 -14.37
CA ASN A 70 -6.14 7.69 -15.28
C ASN A 70 -5.70 6.42 -14.53
N LEU A 71 -6.27 5.27 -14.89
CA LEU A 71 -5.90 3.97 -14.33
C LEU A 71 -4.63 3.40 -14.98
N ASN A 72 -4.21 3.95 -16.12
CA ASN A 72 -3.06 3.48 -16.88
C ASN A 72 -1.87 4.42 -16.68
N ILE A 73 -1.51 4.66 -15.42
CA ILE A 73 -0.31 5.44 -15.06
C ILE A 73 0.90 4.66 -15.61
N PRO A 74 1.84 5.27 -16.35
CA PRO A 74 3.10 4.64 -16.74
C PRO A 74 3.95 4.24 -15.53
N THR A 75 4.79 3.20 -15.68
CA THR A 75 5.76 2.83 -14.63
C THR A 75 6.76 3.95 -14.36
N GLU A 76 7.16 4.68 -15.41
CA GLU A 76 8.09 5.81 -15.33
C GLU A 76 7.54 6.91 -14.41
N ASP A 77 6.29 7.33 -14.60
CA ASP A 77 5.64 8.36 -13.77
C ASP A 77 5.56 7.95 -12.29
N LEU A 78 5.35 6.67 -12.02
CA LEU A 78 5.38 6.14 -10.65
C LEU A 78 6.78 6.27 -10.04
N PHE A 79 7.83 5.96 -10.80
CA PHE A 79 9.20 6.09 -10.34
C PHE A 79 9.64 7.53 -10.17
N GLN A 80 9.27 8.44 -11.07
CA GLN A 80 9.53 9.88 -10.91
C GLN A 80 8.86 10.44 -9.65
N ASN A 81 7.61 10.05 -9.38
CA ASN A 81 6.96 10.45 -8.13
C ASN A 81 7.68 9.87 -6.89
N LEU A 82 8.15 8.62 -6.93
CA LEU A 82 8.95 8.03 -5.84
C LEU A 82 10.27 8.76 -5.61
N GLU A 83 10.97 9.12 -6.68
CA GLU A 83 12.21 9.89 -6.63
C GLU A 83 11.96 11.26 -5.99
N GLY A 84 10.92 11.97 -6.43
CA GLY A 84 10.52 13.26 -5.86
C GLY A 84 10.18 13.15 -4.37
N MET A 85 9.50 12.08 -3.96
CA MET A 85 9.21 11.80 -2.55
C MET A 85 10.48 11.56 -1.73
N TRP A 86 11.48 10.87 -2.29
CA TRP A 86 12.77 10.65 -1.63
C TRP A 86 13.52 11.96 -1.40
N LYS A 87 13.59 12.82 -2.43
CA LYS A 87 14.21 14.14 -2.36
C LYS A 87 13.50 15.03 -1.34
N LYS A 88 12.17 15.03 -1.34
CA LYS A 88 11.35 15.85 -0.43
C LYS A 88 11.47 15.43 1.04
N LEU A 89 11.54 14.13 1.31
CA LEU A 89 11.62 13.61 2.68
C LEU A 89 13.07 13.48 3.19
N SER A 90 14.06 13.55 2.30
CA SER A 90 15.48 13.24 2.59
C SER A 90 15.67 11.87 3.24
N ARG A 91 14.73 10.96 3.03
CA ARG A 91 14.71 9.58 3.51
C ARG A 91 13.79 8.74 2.64
N GLN A 92 13.92 7.42 2.75
CA GLN A 92 12.99 6.47 2.14
C GLN A 92 11.53 6.80 2.52
N PRO A 93 10.64 6.99 1.52
CA PRO A 93 9.21 7.08 1.74
C PRO A 93 8.68 5.78 2.35
N ARG A 94 7.86 5.92 3.39
CA ARG A 94 7.09 4.85 4.00
C ARG A 94 5.69 4.83 3.39
N TYR A 95 4.99 3.73 3.57
CA TYR A 95 3.62 3.56 3.08
C TYR A 95 2.71 4.75 3.44
N ASN A 96 2.76 5.20 4.70
CA ASN A 96 1.94 6.30 5.21
C ASN A 96 2.42 7.69 4.77
N ASP A 97 3.59 7.82 4.15
CA ASP A 97 4.04 9.10 3.59
C ASP A 97 3.37 9.39 2.23
N MET A 98 2.80 8.38 1.58
CA MET A 98 2.15 8.47 0.26
C MET A 98 0.68 8.87 0.36
N VAL A 99 0.40 9.89 1.18
CA VAL A 99 -0.92 10.50 1.30
C VAL A 99 -1.16 11.49 0.17
N SER A 100 -2.41 11.69 -0.24
CA SER A 100 -2.79 12.54 -1.37
C SER A 100 -2.39 14.01 -1.22
N SER A 101 -2.14 14.49 0.00
CA SER A 101 -1.67 15.84 0.27
C SER A 101 -0.17 16.04 -0.01
N VAL A 102 0.61 14.96 -0.05
CA VAL A 102 2.08 15.02 -0.16
C VAL A 102 2.56 14.38 -1.46
N SER A 103 1.91 13.31 -1.90
CA SER A 103 2.29 12.53 -3.08
C SER A 103 1.19 12.53 -4.14
N MET A 104 1.60 12.50 -5.41
CA MET A 104 0.69 12.47 -6.55
C MET A 104 -0.05 11.12 -6.65
N TYR A 105 0.59 10.05 -6.19
CA TYR A 105 0.04 8.70 -6.22
C TYR A 105 0.10 8.07 -4.83
N SER A 106 -0.99 7.38 -4.44
CA SER A 106 -1.02 6.67 -3.17
C SER A 106 -0.15 5.41 -3.18
N ALA A 107 0.30 4.96 -2.01
CA ALA A 107 1.09 3.73 -1.88
C ALA A 107 0.39 2.49 -2.48
N GLY A 108 -0.94 2.44 -2.40
CA GLY A 108 -1.74 1.36 -2.98
C GLY A 108 -1.72 1.29 -4.52
N THR A 109 -1.36 2.38 -5.21
CA THR A 109 -1.12 2.36 -6.66
C THR A 109 0.15 1.58 -7.00
N TYR A 110 1.19 1.73 -6.19
CA TYR A 110 2.44 0.98 -6.34
C TYR A 110 2.26 -0.49 -6.00
N GLU A 111 1.61 -0.78 -4.87
CA GLU A 111 1.36 -2.15 -4.44
C GLU A 111 0.61 -2.97 -5.49
N ARG A 112 -0.45 -2.42 -6.10
CA ARG A 112 -1.19 -3.12 -7.17
C ARG A 112 -0.34 -3.44 -8.38
N ARG A 113 0.69 -2.64 -8.68
CA ARG A 113 1.56 -2.88 -9.84
C ARG A 113 2.73 -3.80 -9.54
N PHE A 114 3.39 -3.60 -8.40
CA PHE A 114 4.64 -4.29 -8.05
C PHE A 114 4.42 -5.39 -7.00
N GLY A 115 3.16 -5.75 -6.72
CA GLY A 115 2.75 -6.78 -5.77
C GLY A 115 2.81 -6.35 -4.29
N SER A 116 3.74 -5.47 -3.93
CA SER A 116 3.82 -4.88 -2.59
C SER A 116 4.49 -3.51 -2.62
N TRP A 117 4.25 -2.68 -1.59
CA TRP A 117 4.99 -1.43 -1.42
C TRP A 117 6.51 -1.64 -1.41
N ARG A 118 6.97 -2.70 -0.73
CA ARG A 118 8.40 -3.04 -0.72
C ARG A 118 8.89 -3.42 -2.11
N GLY A 119 8.13 -4.24 -2.85
CA GLY A 119 8.46 -4.63 -4.23
C GLY A 119 8.55 -3.44 -5.18
N ALA A 120 7.73 -2.39 -4.95
CA ALA A 120 7.82 -1.16 -5.71
C ALA A 120 9.14 -0.41 -5.47
N LEU A 121 9.59 -0.33 -4.21
CA LEU A 121 10.86 0.29 -3.86
C LEU A 121 12.07 -0.51 -4.39
N GLU A 122 12.01 -1.84 -4.31
CA GLU A 122 13.05 -2.72 -4.88
C GLU A 122 13.13 -2.56 -6.41
N SER A 123 11.98 -2.47 -7.07
CA SER A 123 11.91 -2.23 -8.53
C SER A 123 12.46 -0.85 -8.89
N PHE A 124 12.13 0.18 -8.11
CA PHE A 124 12.65 1.54 -8.30
C PHE A 124 14.18 1.57 -8.15
N ILE A 125 14.73 1.02 -7.07
CA ILE A 125 16.19 0.97 -6.83
C ILE A 125 16.89 0.22 -7.96
N LYS A 126 16.36 -0.93 -8.38
CA LYS A 126 16.92 -1.69 -9.51
C LYS A 126 16.98 -0.84 -10.78
N VAL A 127 15.97 -0.03 -11.06
CA VAL A 127 15.97 0.86 -12.23
C VAL A 127 16.98 1.98 -12.07
N VAL A 128 17.07 2.60 -10.90
CA VAL A 128 18.05 3.67 -10.61
C VAL A 128 19.48 3.14 -10.71
N ASP A 129 19.78 1.99 -10.09
CA ASP A 129 21.10 1.35 -10.15
C ASP A 129 21.45 0.97 -11.59
N ASN A 130 20.51 0.42 -12.37
CA ASN A 130 20.72 0.10 -13.78
C ASN A 130 20.90 1.36 -14.65
N SER A 131 20.23 2.47 -14.33
CA SER A 131 20.42 3.75 -15.02
C SER A 131 21.78 4.39 -14.69
N THR A 132 22.27 4.18 -13.47
CA THR A 132 23.60 4.64 -13.03
C THR A 132 24.71 3.83 -13.69
N LEU A 133 24.46 2.55 -14.01
CA LEU A 133 25.36 1.70 -14.79
C LEU A 133 25.44 2.10 -16.28
N GLN A 134 24.49 2.89 -16.81
CA GLN A 134 24.58 3.44 -18.17
C GLN A 134 25.30 4.80 -18.24
N THR A 135 25.53 5.46 -17.12
CA THR A 135 26.24 6.76 -17.06
C THR A 135 27.69 6.66 -16.59
N ASN A 136 28.18 5.48 -16.24
CA ASN A 136 29.51 5.27 -15.67
C ASN A 136 30.54 4.70 -16.66
N ASP A 137 30.51 5.15 -17.92
CA ASP A 137 31.73 5.20 -18.73
C ASP A 137 32.40 6.55 -18.48
N LEU A 138 33.30 6.56 -17.49
CA LEU A 138 34.52 7.37 -17.32
C LEU A 138 34.84 7.47 -15.82
N ASN A 139 35.80 6.65 -15.38
CA ASN A 139 36.75 6.83 -14.26
C ASN A 139 36.16 7.16 -12.86
N ASP A 140 36.49 6.50 -11.77
CA ASP A 140 37.80 6.02 -11.32
C ASP A 140 37.62 5.03 -10.17
N ASP A 141 38.68 4.24 -9.99
CA ASP A 141 39.11 3.58 -8.76
C ASP A 141 38.22 2.50 -8.11
N ILE A 142 38.44 1.30 -8.64
CA ILE A 142 38.40 0.05 -7.89
C ILE A 142 39.48 0.11 -6.80
N SER A 143 39.09 0.39 -5.57
CA SER A 143 39.78 -0.21 -4.43
C SER A 143 38.81 -0.64 -3.32
N ASN A 144 38.63 -1.97 -3.30
CA ASN A 144 38.64 -2.76 -2.08
C ASN A 144 37.38 -2.75 -1.21
N VAL A 145 36.39 -3.56 -1.60
CA VAL A 145 35.48 -4.18 -0.62
C VAL A 145 35.66 -5.70 -0.71
N LYS A 146 36.61 -6.19 0.09
CA LYS A 146 36.60 -7.58 0.53
C LYS A 146 35.29 -7.84 1.25
N SER A 147 34.57 -8.81 0.73
CA SER A 147 33.56 -9.61 1.41
C SER A 147 33.94 -9.89 2.87
N SER A 148 33.21 -9.30 3.81
CA SER A 148 32.79 -9.97 5.03
C SER A 148 31.28 -9.84 5.15
N LYS A 149 30.56 -10.93 4.90
CA LYS A 149 29.16 -11.06 5.32
C LYS A 149 29.16 -11.14 6.85
N GLU A 150 29.25 -10.02 7.53
CA GLU A 150 28.79 -9.93 8.90
C GLU A 150 27.26 -9.89 8.86
N GLU A 151 26.65 -11.05 9.14
CA GLU A 151 25.21 -11.18 9.32
C GLU A 151 24.79 -10.35 10.53
N LYS A 152 24.50 -9.07 10.29
CA LYS A 152 24.03 -8.14 11.32
C LYS A 152 22.84 -8.76 12.04
N GLN A 153 22.95 -8.82 13.36
CA GLN A 153 21.91 -9.33 14.24
C GLN A 153 20.61 -8.57 13.98
N GLY A 154 19.55 -9.30 13.59
CA GLY A 154 18.23 -8.71 13.34
C GLY A 154 17.68 -8.02 14.60
N LYS A 155 16.68 -7.16 14.41
CA LYS A 155 16.02 -6.44 15.52
C LYS A 155 15.61 -7.42 16.64
N ARG A 156 15.87 -7.05 17.91
CA ARG A 156 15.44 -7.81 19.08
C ARG A 156 13.91 -7.95 19.16
N THR A 157 13.19 -6.95 18.67
CA THR A 157 11.72 -6.91 18.70
C THR A 157 11.10 -7.92 17.73
N ILE A 158 10.32 -8.85 18.29
CA ILE A 158 9.61 -9.89 17.54
C ILE A 158 8.29 -9.31 17.03
N ASN A 159 8.07 -9.28 15.71
CA ASN A 159 6.82 -8.77 15.15
C ASN A 159 5.61 -9.70 15.49
N TRP A 160 4.39 -9.15 15.45
CA TRP A 160 3.17 -9.89 15.81
C TRP A 160 2.92 -11.14 14.96
N ARG A 161 3.24 -11.09 13.66
CA ARG A 161 3.09 -12.24 12.76
C ARG A 161 4.00 -13.40 13.16
N LEU A 162 5.26 -13.10 13.46
CA LEU A 162 6.26 -14.08 13.88
C LEU A 162 5.90 -14.67 15.24
N ARG A 163 5.41 -13.84 16.19
CA ARG A 163 4.87 -14.33 17.46
C ARG A 163 3.77 -15.37 17.27
N PHE A 164 2.79 -15.06 16.42
CA PHE A 164 1.70 -15.99 16.12
C PHE A 164 2.19 -17.27 15.44
N LEU A 165 3.13 -17.17 14.48
CA LEU A 165 3.69 -18.33 13.80
C LEU A 165 4.43 -19.28 14.77
N VAL A 166 5.20 -18.73 15.72
CA VAL A 166 5.89 -19.50 16.76
C VAL A 166 4.87 -20.17 17.69
N MET A 167 3.86 -19.42 18.17
CA MET A 167 2.80 -20.00 19.02
C MET A 167 2.04 -21.12 18.31
N ARG A 168 1.70 -20.93 17.03
CA ARG A 168 1.01 -21.95 16.22
C ARG A 168 1.87 -23.19 16.03
N ARG A 169 3.17 -23.04 15.73
CA ARG A 169 4.14 -24.15 15.62
C ARG A 169 4.21 -24.93 16.93
N ASP A 170 4.14 -24.23 18.06
CA ASP A 170 4.21 -24.80 19.40
C ASP A 170 2.84 -25.24 19.94
N ASN A 171 1.81 -25.34 19.07
CA ASN A 171 0.45 -25.72 19.39
C ASN A 171 -0.20 -24.89 20.53
N PHE A 172 0.22 -23.64 20.69
CA PHE A 172 -0.20 -22.75 21.78
C PHE A 172 0.03 -23.38 23.17
N LYS A 173 1.16 -24.08 23.33
CA LYS A 173 1.60 -24.67 24.59
C LYS A 173 3.03 -24.23 24.91
N CYS A 174 3.34 -24.15 26.20
CA CYS A 174 4.71 -23.99 26.67
C CYS A 174 5.56 -25.18 26.21
N LYS A 175 6.71 -24.92 25.58
CA LYS A 175 7.63 -25.97 25.11
C LYS A 175 8.37 -26.70 26.23
N ILE A 176 8.42 -26.12 27.43
CA ILE A 176 9.07 -26.73 28.61
C ILE A 176 8.07 -27.57 29.41
N CYS A 177 6.96 -26.99 29.87
CA CYS A 177 6.03 -27.66 30.79
C CYS A 177 4.71 -28.12 30.15
N GLY A 178 4.44 -27.79 28.89
CA GLY A 178 3.20 -28.16 28.21
C GLY A 178 1.97 -27.33 28.59
N ALA A 179 2.08 -26.37 29.52
CA ALA A 179 0.96 -25.52 29.95
C ALA A 179 0.35 -24.76 28.75
N SER A 180 -0.99 -24.65 28.73
CA SER A 180 -1.72 -24.03 27.63
C SER A 180 -2.92 -23.22 28.14
N PRO A 181 -3.18 -22.04 27.54
CA PRO A 181 -4.40 -21.27 27.81
C PRO A 181 -5.69 -22.05 27.58
N ALA A 182 -5.67 -23.06 26.71
CA ALA A 182 -6.84 -23.90 26.41
C ALA A 182 -7.22 -24.84 27.57
N THR A 183 -6.25 -25.20 28.42
CA THR A 183 -6.48 -26.09 29.58
C THR A 183 -6.61 -25.29 30.88
N ASN A 184 -5.88 -24.19 31.00
CA ASN A 184 -6.02 -23.24 32.09
C ASN A 184 -5.95 -21.80 31.52
N PRO A 185 -7.06 -21.04 31.54
CA PRO A 185 -7.12 -19.67 31.02
C PRO A 185 -6.13 -18.68 31.65
N GLU A 186 -5.64 -18.94 32.87
CA GLU A 186 -4.69 -18.06 33.56
C GLU A 186 -3.26 -18.18 33.02
N VAL A 187 -2.98 -19.19 32.20
CA VAL A 187 -1.64 -19.40 31.63
C VAL A 187 -1.36 -18.35 30.57
N LEU A 188 -0.44 -17.42 30.88
CA LEU A 188 0.08 -16.46 29.92
C LEU A 188 1.32 -17.02 29.21
N LEU A 189 1.30 -17.00 27.87
CA LEU A 189 2.39 -17.44 27.01
C LEU A 189 3.19 -16.24 26.48
N HIS A 190 4.51 -16.39 26.50
CA HIS A 190 5.50 -15.46 25.97
C HIS A 190 6.30 -16.14 24.86
N ILE A 191 6.90 -15.33 23.99
CA ILE A 191 7.86 -15.80 23.00
C ILE A 191 9.25 -15.40 23.46
N ASP A 192 10.12 -16.39 23.61
CA ASP A 192 11.49 -16.25 24.07
C ASP A 192 12.49 -16.75 23.03
N HIS A 193 13.72 -16.23 23.08
CA HIS A 193 14.81 -16.71 22.25
C HIS A 193 15.47 -17.95 22.88
N ILE A 194 15.65 -19.02 22.10
CA ILE A 194 16.35 -20.23 22.56
C ILE A 194 17.79 -19.86 22.92
N GLN A 195 18.57 -19.38 21.95
CA GLN A 195 19.82 -18.66 22.19
C GLN A 195 19.48 -17.19 22.49
N PRO A 196 19.80 -16.65 23.68
CA PRO A 196 19.52 -15.26 24.02
C PRO A 196 20.06 -14.29 22.98
N TRP A 197 19.32 -13.21 22.72
CA TRP A 197 19.76 -12.17 21.79
C TRP A 197 21.07 -11.51 22.27
N SER A 198 21.28 -11.35 23.58
CA SER A 198 22.54 -10.86 24.15
C SER A 198 23.76 -11.74 23.80
N LYS A 199 23.54 -13.04 23.55
CA LYS A 199 24.58 -14.02 23.20
C LYS A 199 24.61 -14.36 21.70
N GLY A 200 24.18 -13.42 20.84
CA GLY A 200 24.21 -13.61 19.38
C GLY A 200 22.98 -14.31 18.78
N GLY A 201 21.95 -14.59 19.58
CA GLY A 201 20.71 -15.20 19.10
C GLY A 201 19.98 -14.37 18.04
N LYS A 202 19.62 -15.00 16.91
CA LYS A 202 18.86 -14.35 15.84
C LYS A 202 17.36 -14.37 16.14
N THR A 203 16.63 -13.33 15.71
CA THR A 203 15.16 -13.28 15.80
C THR A 203 14.54 -13.98 14.59
N VAL A 204 14.67 -15.30 14.54
CA VAL A 204 14.14 -16.17 13.48
C VAL A 204 13.31 -17.28 14.09
N ILE A 205 12.38 -17.85 13.32
CA ILE A 205 11.41 -18.82 13.86
C ILE A 205 12.11 -20.02 14.52
N GLU A 206 13.26 -20.44 14.02
CA GLU A 206 14.06 -21.56 14.52
C GLU A 206 14.66 -21.28 15.90
N ASN A 207 14.98 -20.02 16.21
CA ASN A 207 15.59 -19.59 17.47
C ASN A 207 14.55 -19.00 18.45
N LEU A 208 13.26 -19.10 18.15
CA LEU A 208 12.19 -18.63 19.01
C LEU A 208 11.37 -19.82 19.53
N GLN A 209 10.88 -19.71 20.75
CA GLN A 209 10.04 -20.72 21.41
C GLN A 209 8.94 -20.09 22.27
N THR A 210 7.84 -20.81 22.42
CA THR A 210 6.72 -20.42 23.28
C THR A 210 6.91 -20.94 24.70
N LEU A 211 6.94 -20.06 25.69
CA LEU A 211 7.08 -20.40 27.12
C LEU A 211 5.96 -19.79 27.94
N CYS A 212 5.49 -20.46 29.01
CA CYS A 212 4.61 -19.80 29.98
C CYS A 212 5.40 -18.81 30.84
N SER A 213 4.73 -17.85 31.49
CA SER A 213 5.38 -16.85 32.36
C SER A 213 6.37 -17.48 33.36
N ILE A 214 5.99 -18.58 34.00
CA ILE A 214 6.81 -19.27 35.01
C ILE A 214 8.10 -19.82 34.37
N CYS A 215 7.99 -20.58 33.28
CA CYS A 215 9.14 -21.14 32.58
C CYS A 215 10.02 -20.07 31.93
N ASN A 216 9.41 -18.99 31.42
CA ASN A 216 10.12 -17.86 30.83
C ASN A 216 10.99 -17.14 31.87
N ILE A 217 10.43 -16.87 33.06
CA ILE A 217 11.17 -16.28 34.18
C ILE A 217 12.28 -17.24 34.64
N GLY A 218 11.96 -18.53 34.75
CA GLY A 218 12.92 -19.56 35.19
C GLY A 218 14.08 -19.77 34.22
N LYS A 219 13.87 -19.62 32.91
CA LYS A 219 14.93 -19.73 31.90
C LYS A 219 15.91 -18.57 31.96
N SER A 220 15.42 -17.32 32.06
CA SER A 220 16.26 -16.12 32.03
C SER A 220 17.24 -16.16 30.83
N ASP A 221 18.51 -15.80 31.05
CA ASP A 221 19.57 -15.78 30.03
C ASP A 221 20.39 -17.09 29.94
N LEU A 222 19.91 -18.22 30.48
CA LEU A 222 20.59 -19.51 30.31
C LEU A 222 20.72 -19.88 28.82
#